data_AF-A0A2N2AQ23-F1
#
_entry.id   AF-A0A2N2AQ23-F1
#
_cell.length_a   1.000
_cell.length_b   1.000
_cell.length_c   1.000
_cell.angle_alpha   90.00
_cell.angle_beta   90.00
_cell.angle_gamma   90.00
#
_symmetry.space_group_name_H-M   'P 1'
#
loop_
_entity.id
_entity.type
_entity.pdbx_description
1 polymer ?
#
loop_
_entity_poly.entity_id
_entity_poly.type
_entity_poly.pdbx_seq_one_letter_code
_entity_poly.pdbx_strand_id
1 'polypeptide(L)'
;MWLYQTCGDTAQPIVLYEYQPDRKASRQAEFLKEFSGYLHAGGYSGYHNLSENITVIGCWAHCRRKYDDALKAILEKDREGSDILRGKQ
;
A
#
# COMPACT_ATOMS: atom_id res chain seq x y z
N MET A 1 -15.12 0.45 -0.08
CA MET A 1 -14.75 0.11 1.30
C MET A 1 -13.28 0.41 1.48
N TRP A 2 -12.95 1.23 2.47
CA TRP A 2 -11.60 1.52 2.94
C TRP A 2 -11.45 0.93 4.35
N LEU A 3 -10.24 0.48 4.68
CA LEU A 3 -9.90 -0.03 5.99
C LEU A 3 -8.74 0.77 6.52
N TYR A 4 -8.92 1.39 7.68
CA TYR A 4 -7.88 2.10 8.40
C TYR A 4 -7.61 1.39 9.72
N GLN A 5 -6.34 1.28 10.06
CA GLN A 5 -5.89 0.68 11.31
C GLN A 5 -4.84 1.60 11.91
N THR A 6 -4.92 1.81 13.21
CA THR A 6 -3.85 2.48 13.97
C THR A 6 -2.59 1.62 14.02
N CYS A 7 -1.42 2.23 14.26
CA CYS A 7 -0.20 1.45 14.50
C CYS A 7 -0.33 0.53 15.72
N GLY A 8 0.52 -0.50 15.79
CA GLY A 8 0.50 -1.46 16.91
C GLY A 8 0.84 -0.84 18.27
N ASP A 9 1.51 0.32 18.28
CA ASP A 9 1.99 0.98 19.49
C ASP A 9 1.04 2.07 20.02
N THR A 10 -0.18 2.17 19.48
CA THR A 10 -1.18 3.12 20.00
C THR A 10 -1.77 2.63 21.33
N ALA A 11 -2.08 3.56 22.23
CA ALA A 11 -2.78 3.24 23.48
C ALA A 11 -4.23 2.76 23.26
N GLN A 12 -4.84 3.14 22.13
CA GLN A 12 -6.23 2.83 21.80
C GLN A 12 -6.30 2.29 20.36
N PRO A 13 -6.16 0.96 20.17
CA PRO A 13 -6.14 0.37 18.84
C PRO A 13 -7.54 0.36 18.24
N ILE A 14 -7.66 0.85 17.00
CA ILE A 14 -8.92 0.80 16.24
C ILE A 14 -8.71 0.16 14.86
N VAL A 15 -9.76 -0.48 14.39
CA VAL A 15 -9.94 -0.89 12.99
C VAL A 15 -11.23 -0.25 12.52
N LEU A 16 -11.12 0.66 11.56
CA LEU A 16 -12.25 1.39 11.00
C LEU A 16 -12.53 0.91 9.58
N TYR A 17 -13.77 0.50 9.33
CA TYR A 17 -14.29 0.19 8.01
C TYR A 17 -15.12 1.39 7.51
N GLU A 18 -14.63 2.04 6.47
CA GLU A 18 -15.31 3.17 5.85
C GLU A 18 -15.90 2.75 4.50
N TYR A 19 -17.22 2.75 4.39
CA TYR A 19 -17.86 2.53 3.10
C TYR A 19 -17.84 3.83 2.28
N GLN A 20 -17.44 3.70 1.01
CA GLN A 20 -17.51 4.75 0.01
C GLN A 20 -18.09 4.12 -1.27
N PRO A 21 -18.96 4.84 -2.01
CA PRO A 21 -19.65 4.31 -3.19
C PRO A 21 -18.69 4.07 -4.37
N ASP A 22 -17.51 4.68 -4.34
CA ASP A 22 -16.45 4.51 -5.32
C ASP A 22 -15.08 4.39 -4.61
N ARG A 23 -14.05 4.06 -5.39
CA ARG A 23 -12.66 3.98 -4.94
C ARG A 23 -11.86 5.21 -5.39
N LYS A 24 -12.51 6.38 -5.52
CA LYS A 24 -11.81 7.58 -6.02
C LYS A 24 -10.81 8.08 -5.00
N ALA A 25 -9.72 8.66 -5.51
CA ALA A 25 -8.65 9.16 -4.68
C ALA A 25 -9.08 10.27 -3.72
N SER A 26 -10.07 11.06 -4.12
CA SER A 26 -10.66 12.13 -3.30
C SER A 26 -11.28 11.62 -2.00
N ARG A 27 -11.75 10.36 -1.96
CA ARG A 27 -12.39 9.78 -0.75
C ARG A 27 -11.40 9.65 0.39
N GLN A 28 -10.26 9.00 0.14
CA GLN A 28 -9.25 8.88 1.19
C GLN A 28 -8.58 10.23 1.52
N ALA A 29 -8.46 11.14 0.55
CA ALA A 29 -7.88 12.45 0.78
C ALA A 29 -8.75 13.29 1.73
N GLU A 30 -10.08 13.23 1.57
CA GLU A 30 -11.03 13.88 2.46
C GLU A 30 -11.00 13.26 3.86
N PHE A 31 -11.00 11.92 3.95
CA PHE A 31 -10.93 11.20 5.23
C PHE A 31 -9.65 11.52 6.01
N LEU A 32 -8.50 11.56 5.32
CA LEU A 32 -7.18 11.78 5.92
C LEU A 32 -6.79 13.26 6.02
N LYS A 33 -7.69 14.22 5.74
CA LYS A 33 -7.34 15.64 5.63
C LYS A 33 -6.67 16.23 6.88
N GLU A 34 -7.04 15.75 8.07
CA GLU A 34 -6.48 16.17 9.37
C GLU A 34 -5.38 15.23 9.87
N PHE A 35 -5.08 14.16 9.14
CA PHE A 35 -4.04 13.21 9.52
C PHE A 35 -2.65 13.75 9.13
N SER A 36 -1.68 13.51 9.99
CA SER A 36 -0.26 13.82 9.77
C SER A 36 0.60 12.66 10.27
N GLY A 37 1.69 12.37 9.57
CA GLY A 37 2.61 11.29 9.90
C GLY A 37 2.67 10.20 8.83
N TYR A 38 2.83 8.94 9.25
CA TYR A 38 3.09 7.83 8.34
C TYR A 38 1.83 7.04 7.99
N LEU A 39 1.57 6.87 6.69
CA LEU A 39 0.49 6.02 6.17
C LEU A 39 1.08 4.76 5.54
N HIS A 40 0.97 3.62 6.23
CA HIS A 40 1.37 2.32 5.68
C HIS A 40 0.29 1.79 4.74
N ALA A 41 0.58 1.81 3.44
CA ALA A 41 -0.37 1.40 2.43
C ALA A 41 0.29 0.64 1.26
N GLY A 42 -0.53 0.01 0.42
CA GLY A 42 -0.07 -0.53 -0.87
C GLY A 42 0.25 0.58 -1.88
N GLY A 43 0.76 0.20 -3.06
CA GLY A 43 1.10 1.13 -4.15
C GLY A 43 -0.11 1.62 -4.97
N TYR A 44 -1.19 2.04 -4.33
CA TYR A 44 -2.32 2.63 -5.05
C TYR A 44 -2.01 4.08 -5.41
N SER A 45 -2.07 4.42 -6.71
CA SER A 45 -1.71 5.75 -7.22
C SER A 45 -2.54 6.89 -6.64
N GLY A 46 -3.74 6.61 -6.13
CA GLY A 46 -4.56 7.62 -5.46
C GLY A 46 -3.94 8.19 -4.19
N TYR A 47 -2.89 7.57 -3.64
CA TYR A 47 -2.16 8.12 -2.48
C TYR A 47 -1.17 9.23 -2.87
N HIS A 48 -0.86 9.41 -4.15
CA HIS A 48 0.10 10.43 -4.60
C HIS A 48 -0.41 11.87 -4.44
N ASN A 49 -1.73 12.05 -4.23
CA ASN A 49 -2.38 13.35 -4.06
C ASN A 49 -2.77 13.63 -2.60
N LEU A 50 -2.20 12.89 -1.63
CA LEU A 50 -2.42 13.15 -0.21
C LEU A 50 -1.67 14.42 0.23
N SER A 51 -2.07 14.95 1.39
CA SER A 51 -1.40 16.09 2.02
C SER A 51 0.10 15.85 2.19
N GLU A 52 0.91 16.89 2.01
CA GLU A 52 2.37 16.84 2.20
C GLU A 52 2.78 16.45 3.62
N ASN A 53 1.89 16.61 4.60
CA ASN A 53 2.08 16.18 5.99
C ASN A 53 1.99 14.65 6.15
N ILE A 54 1.63 13.91 5.10
CA ILE A 54 1.49 12.46 5.11
C ILE A 54 2.64 11.83 4.32
N THR A 55 3.48 11.07 5.01
CA THR A 55 4.48 10.23 4.38
C THR A 55 3.90 8.84 4.12
N VAL A 56 3.65 8.51 2.86
CA VAL A 56 3.18 7.17 2.48
C VAL A 56 4.36 6.19 2.53
N ILE A 57 4.23 5.14 3.34
CA ILE A 57 5.21 4.05 3.41
C ILE A 57 4.63 2.79 2.75
N GLY A 58 5.38 2.26 1.78
CA GLY A 58 4.95 1.14 0.95
C GLY A 58 4.92 -0.18 1.70
N CYS A 59 3.87 -0.96 1.49
CA CYS A 59 3.72 -2.28 2.07
C CYS A 59 4.59 -3.33 1.36
N TRP A 60 5.56 -3.91 2.07
CA TRP A 60 6.44 -4.96 1.55
C TRP A 60 5.70 -6.20 1.07
N ALA A 61 4.59 -6.57 1.73
CA ALA A 61 3.76 -7.69 1.27
C ALA A 61 3.13 -7.40 -0.12
N HIS A 62 2.74 -6.16 -0.39
CA HIS A 62 2.24 -5.75 -1.71
C HIS A 62 3.37 -5.70 -2.75
N CYS A 63 4.55 -5.23 -2.36
CA CYS A 63 5.73 -5.21 -3.22
C CYS A 63 6.16 -6.63 -3.65
N ARG A 64 6.29 -7.56 -2.69
CA ARG A 64 6.67 -8.96 -2.94
C ARG A 64 5.72 -9.68 -3.90
N ARG A 65 4.41 -9.45 -3.79
CA ARG A 65 3.42 -10.01 -4.73
C ARG A 65 3.68 -9.59 -6.18
N LYS A 66 4.19 -8.38 -6.41
CA LYS A 66 4.53 -7.92 -7.77
C LYS A 66 5.72 -8.66 -8.35
N TYR A 67 6.71 -9.00 -7.52
CA TYR A 67 7.80 -9.88 -7.95
C TYR A 67 7.29 -11.30 -8.23
N ASP A 68 6.38 -11.83 -7.41
CA ASP A 68 5.74 -13.13 -7.68
C ASP A 68 4.98 -13.13 -9.02
N ASP A 69 4.21 -12.08 -9.30
CA ASP A 69 3.48 -11.93 -10.56
C ASP A 69 4.43 -11.82 -11.76
N ALA A 70 5.52 -11.06 -11.61
CA ALA A 70 6.53 -10.91 -12.65
C ALA A 70 7.29 -12.23 -12.93
N LEU A 71 7.59 -13.03 -11.92
CA LEU A 71 8.20 -14.36 -12.11
C LEU A 71 7.31 -15.32 -12.88
N LYS A 72 5.98 -15.21 -12.72
CA LYS A 72 5.00 -16.00 -13.49
C LYS A 72 4.90 -15.55 -14.95
N ALA A 73 5.27 -14.30 -15.25
CA ALA A 73 5.20 -13.74 -16.59
C ALA A 73 6.41 -14.09 -17.48
N ILE A 74 7.52 -14.55 -16.89
CA ILE A 74 8.73 -14.96 -17.63
C ILE A 74 8.86 -16.49 -17.68
N LEU A 75 9.64 -16.98 -18.65
CA LEU A 75 9.93 -18.41 -18.79
C LEU A 75 10.76 -18.91 -17.61
N GLU A 76 10.57 -20.19 -17.24
CA GLU A 76 11.25 -20.75 -16.06
C GLU A 76 12.77 -20.70 -16.16
N LYS A 77 13.31 -20.95 -17.37
CA LYS A 77 14.74 -20.86 -17.67
C LYS A 77 15.33 -19.45 -17.48
N ASP A 78 14.50 -18.42 -17.55
CA ASP A 78 14.92 -17.02 -17.44
C ASP A 78 14.75 -16.48 -16.00
N ARG A 79 14.22 -17.29 -15.08
CA ARG A 79 14.00 -16.88 -13.68
C ARG A 79 15.29 -16.81 -12.88
N GLU A 80 16.15 -17.81 -13.04
CA GLU A 80 17.41 -17.90 -12.31
C GLU A 80 18.35 -16.76 -12.72
N GLY A 81 18.94 -16.07 -11.73
CA GLY A 81 19.79 -14.89 -11.97
C GLY A 81 19.04 -13.61 -12.36
N SER A 82 17.71 -13.64 -12.52
CA SER A 82 16.93 -12.44 -12.85
C SER A 82 16.83 -11.44 -11.67
N ASP A 83 16.76 -10.15 -11.99
CA ASP A 83 16.47 -9.10 -11.01
C ASP A 83 15.11 -9.27 -10.33
N ILE A 84 14.18 -9.94 -11.01
CA ILE A 84 12.84 -10.23 -10.49
C ILE A 84 12.95 -11.25 -9.35
N LEU A 85 13.76 -12.30 -9.53
CA LEU A 85 13.99 -13.29 -8.48
C LEU A 85 14.77 -12.69 -7.31
N ARG A 86 15.74 -11.82 -7.59
CA ARG A 86 16.50 -11.10 -6.55
C ARG A 86 15.60 -10.19 -5.72
N GLY A 87 14.72 -9.42 -6.36
CA GLY A 87 13.82 -8.49 -5.65
C GLY A 87 12.69 -9.16 -4.85
N LYS A 88 12.50 -10.47 -5.00
CA LYS A 88 11.56 -11.27 -4.20
C LYS A 88 12.13 -11.68 -2.83
N GLN A 89 13.46 -11.74 -2.68
CA GLN A 89 14.17 -12.17 -1.47
C GLN A 89 14.09 -11.11 -0.37
#